data_AF-K1LWL1-F1
#
_entry.id   AF-K1LWL1-F1
#
_cell.length_a   1.000
_cell.length_b   1.000
_cell.length_c   1.000
_cell.angle_alpha   90.00
_cell.angle_beta   90.00
_cell.angle_gamma   90.00
#
_symmetry.space_group_name_H-M   'P 1'
#
loop_
_entity.id
_entity.type
_entity.pdbx_description
1 polymer ?
#
loop_
_entity_poly.entity_id
_entity_poly.type
_entity_poly.pdbx_seq_one_letter_code
_entity_poly.pdbx_strand_id
1 'polypeptide(L)'
;MPDIKNDTIRNIAIIILGFVTLLIKGQVVSLEEGLYLKPSQYTYEKDTNGSLNKFEGIWKGSFQGNVYELKLNKGIRYFEYQGSEKKRDRLLGRLRVRDAKSSIIYNTFDEPNDNETGLRGYSFKKKEPQWYHFHFGGDAPEGCINSGFVYIKVDPNNPNRMIAKYYTHRDILKGLCPPTFRATFPKSEEEFVLMRQ
;
A
#
# COMPACT_ATOMS: atom_id res chain seq x y z
N MET A 1 1.60 -12.63 -64.54
CA MET A 1 1.05 -13.43 -63.43
C MET A 1 1.76 -12.95 -62.17
N PRO A 2 1.11 -12.16 -61.30
CA PRO A 2 1.75 -11.69 -60.07
C PRO A 2 2.04 -12.88 -59.16
N ASP A 3 3.21 -12.89 -58.53
CA ASP A 3 3.73 -13.98 -57.72
C ASP A 3 3.04 -14.01 -56.35
N ILE A 4 1.83 -14.59 -56.33
CA ILE A 4 0.93 -14.73 -55.17
C ILE A 4 1.67 -15.33 -53.95
N LYS A 5 2.73 -16.10 -54.18
CA LYS A 5 3.52 -16.73 -53.12
C LYS A 5 4.34 -15.72 -52.33
N ASN A 6 4.85 -14.67 -52.98
CA ASN A 6 5.75 -13.70 -52.36
C ASN A 6 5.00 -12.70 -51.46
N ASP A 7 3.81 -12.26 -51.89
CA ASP A 7 2.94 -11.39 -51.06
C ASP A 7 2.40 -12.12 -49.83
N THR A 8 2.10 -13.42 -49.96
CA THR A 8 1.66 -14.27 -48.84
C THR A 8 2.77 -14.43 -47.80
N ILE A 9 4.02 -14.67 -48.22
CA ILE A 9 5.18 -14.80 -47.33
C ILE A 9 5.50 -13.46 -46.64
N ARG A 10 5.41 -12.34 -47.36
CA ARG A 10 5.61 -10.99 -46.80
C ARG A 10 4.59 -10.67 -45.71
N ASN A 11 3.32 -11.02 -45.93
CA ASN A 11 2.25 -10.80 -44.96
C ASN A 11 2.40 -11.68 -43.71
N ILE A 12 2.84 -12.94 -43.86
CA ILE A 12 3.15 -13.82 -42.73
C ILE A 12 4.33 -13.27 -41.90
N ALA A 13 5.39 -12.78 -42.57
CA ALA A 13 6.55 -12.20 -41.89
C ALA A 13 6.18 -10.94 -41.06
N ILE A 14 5.30 -10.08 -41.58
CA ILE A 14 4.82 -8.89 -40.88
C ILE A 14 3.97 -9.27 -39.64
N ILE A 15 3.12 -10.29 -39.74
CA ILE A 15 2.31 -10.78 -38.61
C ILE A 15 3.20 -11.37 -37.51
N ILE A 16 4.20 -12.16 -37.87
CA ILE A 16 5.16 -12.75 -36.92
C ILE A 16 5.98 -11.64 -36.24
N LEU A 17 6.47 -10.66 -37.00
CA LEU A 17 7.23 -9.53 -36.45
C LEU A 17 6.37 -8.68 -35.50
N GLY A 18 5.10 -8.49 -35.81
CA GLY A 18 4.11 -7.85 -34.93
C GLY A 18 3.94 -8.59 -33.59
N PHE A 19 3.78 -9.91 -33.61
CA PHE A 19 3.69 -10.73 -32.39
C PHE A 19 4.99 -10.76 -31.57
N VAL A 20 6.16 -10.72 -32.23
CA VAL A 20 7.45 -10.69 -31.54
C VAL A 20 7.68 -9.36 -30.80
N THR A 21 7.20 -8.23 -31.33
CA THR A 21 7.28 -6.94 -30.62
C THR A 21 6.34 -6.83 -29.41
N LEU A 22 5.29 -7.66 -29.35
CA LEU A 22 4.40 -7.79 -28.18
C LEU A 22 5.04 -8.57 -27.03
N LEU A 23 5.97 -9.50 -27.34
CA LEU A 23 6.66 -10.32 -26.33
C LEU A 23 7.70 -9.56 -25.51
N ILE A 24 8.09 -8.35 -25.92
CA ILE A 24 9.11 -7.52 -25.24
C ILE A 24 8.47 -6.46 -24.32
N LYS A 25 7.14 -6.34 -24.29
CA LYS A 25 6.46 -5.49 -23.30
C LYS A 25 6.30 -6.29 -22.01
N GLY A 26 7.10 -5.97 -20.99
CA GLY A 26 7.12 -6.67 -19.72
C GLY A 26 5.74 -6.97 -19.14
N GLN A 27 5.57 -8.16 -18.56
CA GLN A 27 4.28 -8.68 -18.12
C GLN A 27 3.64 -7.77 -17.06
N VAL A 28 2.40 -7.35 -17.30
CA VAL A 28 1.54 -6.65 -16.32
C VAL A 28 0.64 -7.70 -15.69
N VAL A 29 0.56 -7.71 -14.36
CA VAL A 29 -0.29 -8.64 -13.59
C VAL A 29 -1.19 -7.84 -12.66
N SER A 30 -2.32 -8.41 -12.26
CA SER A 30 -3.18 -7.81 -11.23
C SER A 30 -2.50 -7.80 -9.85
N LEU A 31 -2.96 -6.96 -8.93
CA LEU A 31 -2.49 -6.99 -7.54
C LEU A 31 -2.72 -8.34 -6.88
N GLU A 32 -3.82 -9.02 -7.22
CA GLU A 32 -4.19 -10.34 -6.69
C GLU A 32 -3.27 -11.44 -7.20
N GLU A 33 -3.01 -11.49 -8.51
CA GLU A 33 -2.07 -12.45 -9.11
C GLU A 33 -0.66 -12.23 -8.59
N GLY A 34 -0.23 -10.96 -8.45
CA GLY A 34 1.07 -10.57 -7.93
C GLY A 34 1.39 -11.16 -6.55
N LEU A 35 0.38 -11.44 -5.71
CA LEU A 35 0.57 -12.08 -4.39
C LEU A 35 1.18 -13.49 -4.49
N TYR A 36 1.05 -14.15 -5.63
CA TYR A 36 1.49 -15.53 -5.85
C TYR A 36 2.73 -15.63 -6.76
N LEU A 37 3.13 -14.53 -7.39
CA LEU A 37 4.25 -14.48 -8.33
C LEU A 37 5.52 -13.91 -7.68
N LYS A 38 6.69 -14.31 -8.20
CA LYS A 38 7.96 -13.66 -7.89
C LYS A 38 8.07 -12.35 -8.69
N PRO A 39 8.71 -11.30 -8.16
CA PRO A 39 8.90 -10.04 -8.89
C PRO A 39 9.69 -10.17 -10.22
N SER A 40 10.44 -11.26 -10.42
CA SER A 40 11.07 -11.56 -11.72
C SER A 40 10.06 -11.88 -12.83
N GLN A 41 8.83 -12.24 -12.49
CA GLN A 41 7.81 -12.72 -13.45
C GLN A 41 6.92 -11.60 -14.02
N TYR A 42 7.05 -10.37 -13.54
CA TYR A 42 6.27 -9.24 -14.03
C TYR A 42 7.12 -7.97 -14.01
N THR A 43 6.68 -6.93 -14.68
CA THR A 43 7.26 -5.57 -14.60
C THR A 43 6.32 -4.59 -13.91
N TYR A 44 5.03 -4.93 -13.84
CA TYR A 44 4.02 -4.11 -13.19
C TYR A 44 2.96 -4.96 -12.51
N GLU A 45 2.78 -4.75 -11.20
CA GLU A 45 1.56 -5.15 -10.48
C GLU A 45 0.56 -3.99 -10.47
N LYS A 46 -0.49 -4.11 -11.27
CA LYS A 46 -1.48 -3.05 -11.51
C LYS A 46 -2.81 -3.38 -10.82
N ASP A 47 -3.52 -2.37 -10.33
CA ASP A 47 -4.87 -2.52 -9.78
C ASP A 47 -5.92 -2.64 -10.89
N THR A 48 -5.85 -3.72 -11.67
CA THR A 48 -6.78 -3.97 -12.79
C THR A 48 -8.21 -4.23 -12.33
N ASN A 49 -8.37 -4.76 -11.12
CA ASN A 49 -9.67 -5.14 -10.55
C ASN A 49 -10.30 -4.02 -9.71
N GLY A 50 -9.64 -2.87 -9.56
CA GLY A 50 -10.13 -1.77 -8.74
C GLY A 50 -10.21 -2.10 -7.25
N SER A 51 -9.44 -3.09 -6.78
CA SER A 51 -9.43 -3.56 -5.40
C SER A 51 -8.97 -2.50 -4.41
N LEU A 52 -8.24 -1.48 -4.87
CA LEU A 52 -7.86 -0.33 -4.06
C LEU A 52 -8.97 0.73 -3.94
N ASN A 53 -9.94 0.79 -4.88
CA ASN A 53 -10.99 1.83 -4.92
C ASN A 53 -11.75 1.93 -3.59
N LYS A 54 -12.05 0.78 -3.00
CA LYS A 54 -12.82 0.72 -1.75
C LYS A 54 -12.15 1.44 -0.58
N PHE A 55 -10.85 1.67 -0.63
CA PHE A 55 -10.10 2.32 0.43
C PHE A 55 -9.98 3.83 0.24
N GLU A 56 -10.16 4.37 -0.97
CA GLU A 56 -9.93 5.80 -1.24
C GLU A 56 -10.88 6.70 -0.43
N GLY A 57 -10.35 7.83 0.04
CA GLY A 57 -11.09 8.80 0.83
C GLY A 57 -10.55 9.00 2.25
N ILE A 58 -11.35 9.66 3.09
CA ILE A 58 -11.02 9.96 4.49
C ILE A 58 -11.83 9.02 5.39
N TRP A 59 -11.13 8.41 6.35
CA TRP A 59 -11.66 7.50 7.33
C TRP A 59 -11.39 8.02 8.73
N LYS A 60 -12.39 7.97 9.61
CA LYS A 60 -12.29 8.54 10.95
C LYS A 60 -12.86 7.62 12.01
N GLY A 61 -12.18 7.51 13.14
CA GLY A 61 -12.68 6.75 14.27
C GLY A 61 -11.87 7.01 15.52
N SER A 62 -12.28 6.38 16.62
CA SER A 62 -11.64 6.53 17.92
C SER A 62 -11.11 5.20 18.41
N PHE A 63 -9.92 5.19 18.99
CA PHE A 63 -9.32 4.01 19.57
C PHE A 63 -8.46 4.37 20.78
N GLN A 64 -8.74 3.72 21.90
CA GLN A 64 -8.06 3.93 23.19
C GLN A 64 -7.90 5.41 23.58
N GLY A 65 -8.95 6.21 23.40
CA GLY A 65 -8.99 7.63 23.75
C GLY A 65 -8.38 8.58 22.72
N ASN A 66 -7.77 8.07 21.64
CA ASN A 66 -7.28 8.88 20.53
C ASN A 66 -8.28 8.89 19.37
N VAL A 67 -8.34 10.00 18.64
CA VAL A 67 -9.08 10.13 17.38
C VAL A 67 -8.10 9.98 16.21
N TYR A 68 -8.41 9.07 15.30
CA TYR A 68 -7.63 8.78 14.11
C TYR A 68 -8.39 9.26 12.88
N GLU A 69 -7.71 10.02 12.03
CA GLU A 69 -8.15 10.34 10.68
C GLU A 69 -7.11 9.77 9.71
N LEU A 70 -7.55 8.98 8.73
CA LEU A 70 -6.73 8.33 7.73
C LEU A 70 -7.20 8.76 6.36
N LYS A 71 -6.33 9.42 5.59
CA LYS A 71 -6.59 9.82 4.20
C LYS A 71 -5.83 8.88 3.26
N LEU A 72 -6.56 8.23 2.37
CA LEU A 72 -6.01 7.24 1.44
C LEU A 72 -6.29 7.67 0.01
N ASN A 73 -5.23 7.70 -0.79
CA ASN A 73 -5.28 7.90 -2.24
C ASN A 73 -4.55 6.75 -2.93
N LYS A 74 -4.87 6.48 -4.20
CA LYS A 74 -4.02 5.60 -5.02
C LYS A 74 -2.75 6.31 -5.47
N GLY A 75 -1.70 5.53 -5.67
CA GLY A 75 -0.47 5.98 -6.29
C GLY A 75 0.34 4.82 -6.83
N ILE A 76 1.51 5.15 -7.37
CA ILE A 76 2.46 4.17 -7.92
C ILE A 76 3.69 4.12 -7.03
N ARG A 77 4.22 2.92 -6.81
CA ARG A 77 5.54 2.69 -6.23
C ARG A 77 6.46 2.12 -7.28
N TYR A 78 7.64 2.72 -7.39
CA TYR A 78 8.77 2.15 -8.10
C TYR A 78 9.66 1.40 -7.10
N PHE A 79 10.17 0.24 -7.49
CA PHE A 79 11.09 -0.54 -6.68
C PHE A 79 12.05 -1.34 -7.57
N GLU A 80 13.27 -1.56 -7.11
CA GLU A 80 14.25 -2.35 -7.85
C GLU A 80 14.18 -3.82 -7.43
N TYR A 81 14.30 -4.72 -8.41
CA TYR A 81 14.45 -6.15 -8.18
C TYR A 81 15.44 -6.75 -9.17
N GLN A 82 16.54 -7.31 -8.68
CA GLN A 82 17.60 -7.93 -9.50
C GLN A 82 18.11 -7.01 -10.63
N GLY A 83 18.35 -5.74 -10.32
CA GLY A 83 18.83 -4.75 -11.30
C GLY A 83 17.78 -4.25 -12.29
N SER A 84 16.50 -4.61 -12.12
CA SER A 84 15.39 -4.11 -12.94
C SER A 84 14.42 -3.29 -12.11
N GLU A 85 14.09 -2.09 -12.57
CA GLU A 85 13.00 -1.32 -12.00
C GLU A 85 11.64 -2.01 -12.28
N LYS A 86 10.81 -2.04 -11.25
CA LYS A 86 9.45 -2.56 -11.24
C LYS A 86 8.52 -1.48 -10.73
N LYS A 87 7.24 -1.58 -11.12
CA LYS A 87 6.18 -0.70 -10.61
C LYS A 87 5.05 -1.48 -9.97
N ARG A 88 4.36 -0.86 -9.02
CA ARG A 88 3.19 -1.40 -8.33
C ARG A 88 2.18 -0.29 -8.02
N ASP A 89 0.89 -0.55 -8.24
CA ASP A 89 -0.18 0.29 -7.70
C ASP A 89 -0.35 0.06 -6.20
N ARG A 90 -0.41 1.14 -5.42
CA ARG A 90 -0.48 1.09 -3.96
C ARG A 90 -1.40 2.17 -3.40
N LEU A 91 -1.69 2.05 -2.11
CA LEU A 91 -2.28 3.13 -1.32
C LEU A 91 -1.18 4.04 -0.78
N LEU A 92 -1.42 5.34 -0.89
CA LEU A 92 -0.65 6.42 -0.29
C LEU A 92 -1.41 6.88 0.96
N GLY A 93 -0.81 6.68 2.13
CA GLY A 93 -1.44 6.96 3.40
C GLY A 93 -0.97 8.29 4.00
N ARG A 94 -1.92 9.06 4.52
CA ARG A 94 -1.67 10.22 5.39
C ARG A 94 -2.47 10.05 6.66
N LEU A 95 -1.86 10.35 7.81
CA LEU A 95 -2.43 10.05 9.11
C LEU A 95 -2.47 11.31 9.96
N ARG A 96 -3.58 11.51 10.67
CA ARG A 96 -3.67 12.48 11.74
C ARG A 96 -4.22 11.80 12.98
N VAL A 97 -3.54 11.98 14.10
CA VAL A 97 -3.93 11.44 15.40
C VAL A 97 -3.99 12.57 16.40
N ARG A 98 -5.11 12.64 17.12
CA ARG A 98 -5.29 13.57 18.23
C ARG A 98 -5.64 12.81 19.50
N ASP A 99 -5.18 13.31 20.63
CA ASP A 99 -5.60 12.78 21.93
C ASP A 99 -7.03 13.23 22.29
N ALA A 100 -7.56 12.72 23.41
CA ALA A 100 -8.88 13.09 23.92
C ALA A 100 -9.03 14.60 24.23
N LYS A 101 -7.91 15.33 24.39
CA LYS A 101 -7.86 16.77 24.65
C LYS A 101 -7.66 17.58 23.37
N SER A 102 -7.75 16.93 22.21
CA SER A 102 -7.53 17.52 20.87
C SER A 102 -6.08 17.95 20.58
N SER A 103 -5.11 17.57 21.41
CA SER A 103 -3.68 17.78 21.11
C SER A 103 -3.26 16.89 19.95
N ILE A 104 -2.44 17.41 19.04
CA ILE A 104 -1.91 16.64 17.91
C ILE A 104 -0.80 15.71 18.41
N ILE A 105 -0.98 14.40 18.21
CA ILE A 105 0.06 13.38 18.45
C ILE A 105 0.88 13.14 17.18
N TYR A 106 0.20 13.15 16.02
CA TYR A 106 0.83 12.91 14.72
C TYR A 106 0.00 13.59 13.63
N ASN A 107 0.64 14.15 12.60
CA ASN A 107 -0.09 14.76 11.48
C ASN A 107 0.76 14.80 10.19
N THR A 108 0.31 14.10 9.16
CA THR A 108 0.86 14.14 7.80
C THR A 108 -0.21 14.42 6.74
N PHE A 109 -1.37 14.97 7.13
CA PHE A 109 -2.50 15.23 6.21
C PHE A 109 -2.16 16.18 5.07
N ASP A 110 -1.28 17.14 5.35
CA ASP A 110 -0.88 18.20 4.43
C ASP A 110 0.55 18.00 3.91
N GLU A 111 1.17 16.83 4.18
CA GLU A 111 2.49 16.47 3.69
C GLU A 111 2.44 16.23 2.16
N PRO A 112 3.13 17.06 1.35
CA PRO A 112 3.13 16.92 -0.11
C PRO A 112 3.98 15.73 -0.60
N ASN A 113 5.04 15.35 0.12
CA ASN A 113 5.93 14.27 -0.26
C ASN A 113 5.45 12.93 0.31
N ASP A 114 4.96 12.04 -0.55
CA ASP A 114 4.45 10.73 -0.15
C ASP A 114 5.49 9.84 0.58
N ASN A 115 6.79 10.15 0.47
CA ASN A 115 7.84 9.42 1.19
C ASN A 115 8.00 9.84 2.66
N GLU A 116 7.52 11.04 3.02
CA GLU A 116 7.62 11.65 4.35
C GLU A 116 6.37 11.46 5.20
N THR A 117 5.32 10.82 4.67
CA THR A 117 4.03 10.69 5.40
C THR A 117 4.07 9.69 6.56
N GLY A 118 5.19 8.96 6.73
CA GLY A 118 5.37 7.87 7.70
C GLY A 118 4.52 6.61 7.44
N LEU A 119 3.44 6.69 6.65
CA LEU A 119 2.50 5.61 6.40
C LEU A 119 2.59 5.09 4.96
N ARG A 120 3.48 4.10 4.75
CA ARG A 120 3.86 3.59 3.43
C ARG A 120 3.08 2.32 3.07
N GLY A 121 2.24 2.38 2.04
CA GLY A 121 1.49 1.23 1.56
C GLY A 121 2.39 0.16 0.91
N TYR A 122 2.13 -1.12 1.24
CA TYR A 122 2.87 -2.26 0.71
C TYR A 122 2.07 -3.09 -0.29
N SER A 123 1.14 -3.92 0.19
CA SER A 123 0.31 -4.81 -0.64
C SER A 123 -0.82 -5.43 0.20
N PHE A 124 -1.65 -6.25 -0.43
CA PHE A 124 -2.51 -7.20 0.27
C PHE A 124 -1.69 -8.34 0.91
N LYS A 125 -2.26 -9.00 1.92
CA LYS A 125 -1.65 -10.20 2.51
C LYS A 125 -1.97 -11.43 1.68
N LYS A 126 -0.94 -12.18 1.26
CA LYS A 126 -1.09 -13.43 0.49
C LYS A 126 -2.07 -14.45 1.10
N LYS A 127 -2.04 -14.64 2.42
CA LYS A 127 -2.92 -15.59 3.14
C LYS A 127 -4.29 -15.01 3.49
N GLU A 128 -4.43 -13.70 3.47
CA GLU A 128 -5.66 -12.99 3.86
C GLU A 128 -5.84 -11.75 2.96
N PRO A 129 -6.19 -11.93 1.67
CA PRO A 129 -6.16 -10.87 0.66
C PRO A 129 -7.16 -9.73 0.93
N GLN A 130 -8.09 -9.90 1.86
CA GLN A 130 -8.97 -8.83 2.34
C GLN A 130 -8.23 -7.75 3.13
N TRP A 131 -7.06 -8.06 3.70
CA TRP A 131 -6.24 -7.11 4.46
C TRP A 131 -5.19 -6.49 3.57
N TYR A 132 -5.21 -5.15 3.47
CA TYR A 132 -4.12 -4.34 2.96
C TYR A 132 -3.24 -3.91 4.12
N HIS A 133 -1.92 -3.81 3.93
CA HIS A 133 -1.02 -3.38 4.99
C HIS A 133 -0.09 -2.25 4.58
N PHE A 134 0.21 -1.42 5.57
CA PHE A 134 1.15 -0.32 5.53
C PHE A 134 2.25 -0.60 6.54
N HIS A 135 3.44 -0.10 6.27
CA HIS A 135 4.37 0.19 7.34
C HIS A 135 4.18 1.62 7.82
N PHE A 136 4.14 1.76 9.12
CA PHE A 136 4.13 3.02 9.83
C PHE A 136 5.49 3.25 10.48
N GLY A 137 6.07 4.42 10.27
CA GLY A 137 7.19 4.95 11.03
C GLY A 137 6.90 6.39 11.40
N GLY A 138 6.76 6.66 12.70
CA GLY A 138 6.69 8.00 13.26
C GLY A 138 7.93 8.32 14.07
N ASP A 139 8.06 9.59 14.44
CA ASP A 139 9.18 10.05 15.25
C ASP A 139 9.15 9.43 16.64
N ALA A 140 10.32 9.06 17.14
CA ALA A 140 10.50 8.52 18.48
C ALA A 140 11.85 8.99 19.04
N PRO A 141 11.93 9.41 20.32
CA PRO A 141 13.21 9.60 20.98
C PRO A 141 13.90 8.24 21.19
N GLU A 142 15.19 8.28 21.49
CA GLU A 142 15.97 7.08 21.81
C GLU A 142 15.29 6.27 22.93
N GLY A 143 15.26 4.94 22.78
CA GLY A 143 14.61 4.03 23.73
C GLY A 143 13.09 3.87 23.56
N CYS A 144 12.45 4.59 22.64
CA CYS A 144 11.03 4.42 22.33
C CYS A 144 10.80 3.77 20.95
N ILE A 145 9.68 3.04 20.82
CA ILE A 145 9.22 2.50 19.52
C ILE A 145 8.00 3.27 19.07
N ASN A 146 8.05 3.81 17.85
CA ASN A 146 6.91 4.42 17.16
C ASN A 146 6.80 3.94 15.70
N SER A 147 6.98 2.63 15.51
CA SER A 147 6.94 2.02 14.18
C SER A 147 6.29 0.65 14.23
N GLY A 148 5.65 0.25 13.15
CA GLY A 148 4.95 -1.02 13.06
C GLY A 148 4.19 -1.21 11.75
N PHE A 149 3.30 -2.19 11.73
CA PHE A 149 2.42 -2.46 10.60
C PHE A 149 0.99 -2.10 10.92
N VAL A 150 0.38 -1.28 10.06
CA VAL A 150 -1.06 -0.98 10.09
C VAL A 150 -1.72 -1.85 9.04
N TYR A 151 -2.72 -2.64 9.44
CA TYR A 151 -3.53 -3.44 8.53
C TYR A 151 -4.94 -2.87 8.49
N ILE A 152 -5.51 -2.80 7.29
CA ILE A 152 -6.89 -2.34 7.08
C ILE A 152 -7.66 -3.30 6.19
N LYS A 153 -8.96 -3.43 6.44
CA LYS A 153 -9.93 -4.06 5.54
C LYS A 153 -11.22 -3.27 5.56
N VAL A 154 -11.90 -3.16 4.43
CA VAL A 154 -13.26 -2.61 4.37
C VAL A 154 -14.24 -3.75 4.62
N ASP A 155 -15.24 -3.52 5.46
CA ASP A 155 -16.30 -4.48 5.76
C ASP A 155 -17.09 -4.78 4.47
N PRO A 156 -17.14 -6.05 4.00
CA PRO A 156 -17.86 -6.39 2.77
C PRO A 156 -19.36 -6.11 2.86
N ASN A 157 -19.92 -6.08 4.08
CA ASN A 157 -21.34 -5.80 4.31
C ASN A 157 -21.61 -4.31 4.59
N ASN A 158 -20.57 -3.50 4.78
CA ASN A 158 -20.69 -2.06 5.01
C ASN A 158 -19.47 -1.30 4.44
N PRO A 159 -19.56 -0.78 3.21
CA PRO A 159 -18.43 -0.11 2.55
C PRO A 159 -18.01 1.23 3.19
N ASN A 160 -18.76 1.71 4.18
CA ASN A 160 -18.44 2.88 4.99
C ASN A 160 -17.76 2.51 6.31
N ARG A 161 -17.52 1.22 6.56
CA ARG A 161 -16.86 0.71 7.76
C ARG A 161 -15.53 0.06 7.40
N MET A 162 -14.44 0.61 7.94
CA MET A 162 -13.10 0.04 7.87
C MET A 162 -12.74 -0.54 9.23
N ILE A 163 -12.17 -1.74 9.21
CA ILE A 163 -11.56 -2.37 10.36
C ILE A 163 -10.05 -2.24 10.21
N ALA A 164 -9.40 -1.71 11.22
CA ALA A 164 -7.96 -1.51 11.28
C ALA A 164 -7.36 -2.24 12.48
N LYS A 165 -6.09 -2.63 12.36
CA LYS A 165 -5.29 -3.18 13.47
C LYS A 165 -3.85 -2.74 13.32
N TYR A 166 -3.16 -2.58 14.45
CA TYR A 166 -1.76 -2.17 14.48
C TYR A 166 -0.92 -3.25 15.16
N TYR A 167 0.25 -3.53 14.60
CA TYR A 167 1.25 -4.37 15.23
C TYR A 167 2.54 -3.57 15.34
N THR A 168 2.91 -3.21 16.57
CA THR A 168 4.20 -2.58 16.82
C THR A 168 5.34 -3.50 16.40
N HIS A 169 6.41 -2.92 15.86
CA HIS A 169 7.66 -3.65 15.78
C HIS A 169 8.12 -4.10 17.16
N ARG A 170 8.80 -5.25 17.20
CA ARG A 170 9.49 -5.75 18.38
C ARG A 170 10.97 -5.48 18.15
N ASP A 171 11.57 -4.64 18.98
CA ASP A 171 12.99 -4.33 18.90
C ASP A 171 13.60 -4.29 20.31
N ILE A 172 14.92 -4.47 20.37
CA ILE A 172 15.69 -4.30 21.59
C ILE A 172 15.81 -2.79 21.84
N LEU A 173 15.07 -2.30 22.83
CA LEU A 173 15.12 -0.89 23.22
C LEU A 173 16.52 -0.52 23.69
N LYS A 174 17.10 0.52 23.07
CA LYS A 174 18.34 1.14 23.55
C LYS A 174 17.95 2.33 24.42
N GLY A 175 18.05 2.18 25.74
CA GLY A 175 17.77 3.26 26.70
C GLY A 175 16.32 3.33 27.20
N LEU A 176 16.04 4.37 27.99
CA LEU A 176 14.75 4.60 28.64
C LEU A 176 13.86 5.51 27.79
N CYS A 177 12.64 5.06 27.52
CA CYS A 177 11.63 5.89 26.86
C CYS A 177 11.11 6.97 27.82
N PRO A 178 11.17 8.27 27.48
CA PRO A 178 10.67 9.33 28.35
C PRO A 178 9.18 9.15 28.68
N PRO A 179 8.73 9.39 29.93
CA PRO A 179 7.33 9.22 30.31
C PRO A 179 6.38 10.20 29.61
N THR A 180 6.92 11.27 29.01
CA THR A 180 6.20 12.24 28.21
C THR A 180 5.94 11.78 26.78
N PHE A 181 6.65 10.74 26.30
CA PHE A 181 6.48 10.22 24.96
C PHE A 181 5.11 9.57 24.77
N ARG A 182 4.46 9.88 23.65
CA ARG A 182 3.19 9.29 23.24
C ARG A 182 3.35 8.64 21.88
N ALA A 183 3.25 7.32 21.85
CA ALA A 183 3.22 6.59 20.59
C ALA A 183 1.99 6.99 19.77
N THR A 184 2.15 7.03 18.45
CA THR A 184 1.06 7.38 17.52
C THR A 184 -0.05 6.33 17.56
N PHE A 185 0.34 5.05 17.65
CA PHE A 185 -0.56 3.94 17.92
C PHE A 185 -0.20 3.32 19.27
N PRO A 186 -1.17 3.03 20.13
CA PRO A 186 -0.90 2.33 21.38
C PRO A 186 -0.44 0.89 21.11
N LYS A 187 0.31 0.32 22.06
CA LYS A 187 0.74 -1.07 22.00
C LYS A 187 -0.45 -1.99 22.29
N SER A 188 -1.23 -2.28 21.25
CA SER A 188 -2.39 -3.16 21.30
C SER A 188 -2.51 -3.91 19.97
N GLU A 189 -2.90 -5.18 20.03
CA GLU A 189 -3.27 -5.98 18.84
C GLU A 189 -4.79 -5.96 18.60
N GLU A 190 -5.54 -5.13 19.32
CA GLU A 190 -6.99 -4.98 19.17
C GLU A 190 -7.35 -4.34 17.81
N GLU A 191 -8.47 -4.79 17.27
CA GLU A 191 -9.08 -4.16 16.10
C GLU A 191 -9.82 -2.88 16.51
N PHE A 192 -9.79 -1.87 15.64
CA PHE A 192 -10.57 -0.65 15.78
C PHE A 192 -11.27 -0.28 14.49
N VAL A 193 -12.33 0.50 14.60
CA VAL A 193 -13.20 0.84 13.48
C VAL A 193 -13.00 2.28 13.08
N LEU A 194 -12.87 2.52 11.78
CA LEU A 194 -12.91 3.83 11.16
C LEU A 194 -14.13 3.89 10.24
N MET A 195 -14.87 4.98 10.30
CA MET A 195 -16.02 5.26 9.44
C MET A 195 -15.62 6.22 8.33
N ARG A 196 -16.12 5.99 7.12
CA ARG A 196 -15.93 6.91 5.99
C ARG A 196 -16.55 8.28 6.33
N GLN A 197 -15.85 9.36 6.01
CA GLN A 197 -16.35 10.74 6.11
C GLN A 197 -16.99 11.18 4.80
#